data_AF-K1QDU6-F1
#
_entry.id   AF-K1QDU6-F1
#
_cell.length_a   1.000
_cell.length_b   1.000
_cell.length_c   1.000
_cell.angle_alpha   90.00
_cell.angle_beta   90.00
_cell.angle_gamma   90.00
#
_symmetry.space_group_name_H-M   'P 1'
#
loop_
_entity.id
_entity.type
_entity.pdbx_description
1 polymer ?
#
loop_
_entity_poly.entity_id
_entity_poly.type
_entity_poly.pdbx_seq_one_letter_code
_entity_poly.pdbx_strand_id
1 'polypeptide(L)'
;MYMSMCCDVSCSSTGATGALQLHMPDSREESQDQAISIAHNIYGVPQTINSANYVYFLGLEKVLQLDHPESTKVFTAQLLELHRGQGMDIYWRDAVVCPTEEEYKAMVIKKTGGLFGLAVGLMQLFSDCKKDFVPLLNALGLYFQIRDDYANLYSKEVVYQEISEILNTDQDILRQRTTDNDVKKYCVECLHRLGSFEYTKEILIQLENSIFELIEEHGGNPILTALINELKKVYRGSQ
;
A
#
# COMPACT_ATOMS: atom_id res chain seq x y z
N MET A 1 -15.29 -2.89 -12.48
CA MET A 1 -16.05 -3.89 -11.69
C MET A 1 -15.11 -4.93 -11.08
N TYR A 2 -14.21 -5.55 -11.87
CA TYR A 2 -13.27 -6.59 -11.40
C TYR A 2 -12.19 -6.08 -10.42
N MET A 3 -11.51 -4.98 -10.73
CA MET A 3 -10.54 -4.37 -9.80
C MET A 3 -11.21 -3.59 -8.66
N SER A 4 -12.47 -3.18 -8.85
CA SER A 4 -13.19 -2.34 -7.87
C SER A 4 -13.71 -3.18 -6.70
N MET A 5 -14.02 -4.47 -6.93
CA MET A 5 -14.31 -5.42 -5.86
C MET A 5 -13.04 -5.85 -5.11
N CYS A 6 -11.88 -5.97 -5.78
CA CYS A 6 -10.57 -6.13 -5.12
C CYS A 6 -10.19 -4.89 -4.29
N CYS A 7 -10.44 -3.67 -4.79
CA CYS A 7 -10.23 -2.43 -4.05
C CYS A 7 -11.13 -2.39 -2.81
N ASP A 8 -12.40 -2.80 -2.91
CA ASP A 8 -13.34 -2.78 -1.79
C ASP A 8 -12.95 -3.79 -0.68
N VAL A 9 -12.51 -5.00 -1.03
CA VAL A 9 -12.04 -5.98 -0.02
C VAL A 9 -10.65 -5.60 0.53
N SER A 10 -9.78 -5.02 -0.29
CA SER A 10 -8.46 -4.53 0.14
C SER A 10 -8.58 -3.33 1.08
N CYS A 11 -9.48 -2.38 0.78
CA CYS A 11 -9.82 -1.21 1.60
C CYS A 11 -10.51 -1.60 2.92
N SER A 12 -11.29 -2.69 2.92
CA SER A 12 -11.83 -3.33 4.13
C SER A 12 -10.73 -3.99 4.99
N SER A 13 -9.68 -4.51 4.36
CA SER A 13 -8.58 -5.21 5.04
C SER A 13 -7.43 -4.31 5.49
N THR A 14 -7.27 -3.14 4.86
CA THR A 14 -6.35 -2.06 5.27
C THR A 14 -6.96 -1.12 6.32
N GLY A 15 -8.17 -1.44 6.78
CA GLY A 15 -9.05 -0.61 7.62
C GLY A 15 -8.59 -0.27 9.05
N ALA A 16 -7.38 -0.62 9.48
CA ALA A 16 -6.86 -0.19 10.78
C ALA A 16 -5.34 0.12 10.80
N THR A 17 -4.65 0.00 9.67
CA THR A 17 -3.18 0.09 9.62
C THR A 17 -2.67 1.26 8.77
N GLY A 18 -3.41 1.75 7.77
CA GLY A 18 -2.91 2.78 6.85
C GLY A 18 -2.57 4.16 7.44
N ALA A 19 -3.24 4.58 8.52
CA ALA A 19 -3.02 5.91 9.13
C ALA A 19 -1.93 5.93 10.22
N LEU A 20 -1.32 4.78 10.53
CA LEU A 20 -0.39 4.62 11.65
C LEU A 20 0.84 3.76 11.32
N GLN A 21 0.95 3.24 10.09
CA GLN A 21 2.04 2.37 9.67
C GLN A 21 3.14 3.12 8.89
N LEU A 22 3.65 4.22 9.46
CA LEU A 22 5.11 4.32 9.45
C LEU A 22 5.54 3.25 10.45
N HIS A 23 6.08 2.13 9.97
CA HIS A 23 6.78 1.17 10.81
C HIS A 23 7.72 1.98 11.71
N MET A 24 7.37 2.15 12.99
CA MET A 24 8.38 2.49 13.98
C MET A 24 9.36 1.32 13.93
N PRO A 25 10.64 1.54 13.61
CA PRO A 25 11.60 0.46 13.65
C PRO A 25 11.69 0.02 15.11
N ASP A 26 11.12 -1.15 15.41
CA ASP A 26 11.17 -1.69 16.75
C ASP A 26 12.64 -2.05 17.01
N SER A 27 13.22 -1.41 18.02
CA SER A 27 14.64 -1.48 18.34
C SER A 27 14.93 -2.66 19.26
N ARG A 28 14.36 -3.85 18.96
CA ARG A 28 14.63 -5.07 19.72
C ARG A 28 14.71 -6.28 18.80
N GLU A 29 15.76 -7.05 19.07
CA GLU A 29 16.24 -8.23 18.37
C GLU A 29 15.14 -9.25 18.03
N GLU A 30 15.36 -9.92 16.91
CA GLU A 30 14.59 -11.00 16.34
C GLU A 30 14.25 -12.11 17.36
N SER A 31 12.98 -12.52 17.37
CA SER A 31 12.61 -13.92 17.54
C SER A 31 11.31 -14.20 16.79
N GLN A 32 11.35 -15.22 15.93
CA GLN A 32 10.18 -15.82 15.27
C GLN A 32 9.18 -16.30 16.34
N ASP A 33 7.87 -16.16 16.08
CA ASP A 33 6.73 -16.69 16.87
C ASP A 33 6.00 -15.76 17.87
N GLN A 34 5.92 -14.46 17.60
CA GLN A 34 4.83 -13.65 18.18
C GLN A 34 4.07 -12.91 17.08
N ALA A 35 2.78 -13.19 16.98
CA ALA A 35 1.84 -12.29 16.34
C ALA A 35 2.05 -10.90 16.97
N ILE A 36 2.68 -10.00 16.23
CA ILE A 36 3.01 -8.66 16.71
C ILE A 36 1.68 -7.97 16.99
N SER A 37 1.34 -7.84 18.27
CA SER A 37 0.12 -7.15 18.68
C SER A 37 0.26 -5.69 18.28
N ILE A 38 -0.71 -5.19 17.51
CA ILE A 38 -0.69 -3.82 16.99
C ILE A 38 -0.60 -2.86 18.17
N ALA A 39 0.25 -1.83 18.08
CA ALA A 39 0.59 -0.95 19.19
C ALA A 39 -0.61 -0.41 19.99
N HIS A 40 -1.73 -0.10 19.33
CA HIS A 40 -2.92 0.41 20.02
C HIS A 40 -3.63 -0.64 20.90
N ASN A 41 -3.45 -1.93 20.66
CA ASN A 41 -3.94 -2.99 21.54
C ASN A 41 -3.12 -3.10 22.83
N ILE A 42 -1.85 -2.68 22.79
CA ILE A 42 -0.94 -2.70 23.94
C ILE A 42 -1.03 -1.39 24.73
N TYR A 43 -0.95 -0.25 24.04
CA TYR A 43 -0.79 1.09 24.64
C TYR A 43 -2.06 1.95 24.61
N GLY A 44 -3.10 1.48 23.93
CA GLY A 44 -4.34 2.22 23.74
C GLY A 44 -4.25 3.25 22.60
N VAL A 45 -5.41 3.50 21.97
CA VAL A 45 -5.56 4.44 20.85
C VAL A 45 -4.98 5.84 21.16
N PRO A 46 -5.24 6.48 22.32
CA PRO A 46 -4.75 7.83 22.58
C PRO A 46 -3.22 7.94 22.56
N GLN A 47 -2.51 6.97 23.18
CA GLN A 47 -1.06 6.98 23.23
C GLN A 47 -0.46 6.71 21.86
N THR A 48 -1.02 5.74 21.12
CA THR A 48 -0.55 5.39 19.78
C THR A 48 -0.68 6.58 18.82
N ILE A 49 -1.81 7.31 18.84
CA ILE A 49 -1.99 8.52 18.02
C ILE A 49 -1.00 9.61 18.42
N ASN A 50 -0.86 9.89 19.71
CA ASN A 50 0.07 10.92 20.18
C ASN A 50 1.51 10.62 19.78
N SER A 51 1.96 9.38 19.98
CA SER A 51 3.31 8.95 19.62
C SER A 51 3.57 9.03 18.12
N ALA A 52 2.62 8.63 17.28
CA ALA A 52 2.77 8.74 15.83
C ALA A 52 2.85 10.20 15.37
N ASN A 53 1.98 11.06 15.91
CA ASN A 53 2.03 12.50 15.63
C ASN A 53 3.36 13.11 16.06
N TYR A 54 3.87 12.73 17.24
CA TYR A 54 5.17 13.17 17.72
C TYR A 54 6.31 12.76 16.77
N VAL A 55 6.29 11.52 16.25
CA VAL A 55 7.29 11.04 15.29
C VAL A 55 7.25 11.82 13.97
N TYR A 56 6.10 12.31 13.50
CA TYR A 56 6.06 13.21 12.33
C TYR A 56 6.88 14.49 12.56
N PHE A 57 6.75 15.09 13.74
CA PHE A 57 7.48 16.32 14.08
C PHE A 57 8.96 16.07 14.36
N LEU A 58 9.34 14.91 14.90
CA LEU A 58 10.75 14.48 14.94
C LEU A 58 11.33 14.29 13.53
N GLY A 59 10.53 13.76 12.60
CA GLY A 59 10.90 13.69 11.18
C GLY A 59 11.17 15.09 10.61
N LEU A 60 10.29 16.05 10.87
CA LEU A 60 10.47 17.44 10.47
C LEU A 60 11.72 18.07 11.10
N GLU A 61 11.97 17.83 12.39
CA GLU A 61 13.18 18.30 13.07
C GLU A 61 14.45 17.81 12.36
N LYS A 62 14.51 16.53 11.97
CA LYS A 62 15.63 15.98 11.18
C LYS A 62 15.73 16.60 9.79
N VAL A 63 14.61 16.87 9.12
CA VAL A 63 14.62 17.52 7.80
C VAL A 63 15.14 18.95 7.89
N LEU A 64 14.85 19.68 8.97
CA LEU A 64 15.38 21.01 9.22
C LEU A 64 16.91 21.01 9.39
N GLN A 65 17.49 19.92 9.89
CA GLN A 65 18.95 19.76 10.02
C GLN A 65 19.68 19.55 8.69
N LEU A 66 18.96 19.29 7.59
CA LEU A 66 19.57 19.16 6.25
C LEU A 66 20.08 20.51 5.71
N ASP A 67 19.73 21.63 6.34
CA ASP A 67 20.20 23.00 6.03
C ASP A 67 20.08 23.38 4.55
N HIS A 68 18.97 22.96 3.92
CA HIS A 68 18.63 23.35 2.55
C HIS A 68 17.27 24.06 2.53
N PRO A 69 17.16 25.23 1.88
CA PRO A 69 15.97 26.10 1.98
C PRO A 69 14.68 25.46 1.45
N GLU A 70 14.80 24.50 0.53
CA GLU A 70 13.65 23.80 -0.05
C GLU A 70 13.25 22.50 0.69
N SER A 71 14.04 22.03 1.68
CA SER A 71 13.79 20.74 2.35
C SER A 71 12.43 20.68 3.04
N THR A 72 12.06 21.77 3.73
CA THR A 72 10.76 21.88 4.42
C THR A 72 9.59 21.95 3.44
N LYS A 73 9.78 22.57 2.27
CA LYS A 73 8.77 22.64 1.22
C LYS A 73 8.52 21.26 0.62
N VAL A 74 9.58 20.52 0.30
CA VAL A 74 9.48 19.12 -0.18
C VAL A 74 8.77 18.27 0.86
N PHE A 75 9.22 18.32 2.12
CA PHE A 75 8.58 17.56 3.22
C PHE A 75 7.09 17.88 3.36
N THR A 76 6.74 19.16 3.44
CA THR A 76 5.35 19.59 3.63
C THR A 76 4.47 19.18 2.44
N ALA A 77 4.94 19.38 1.21
CA ALA A 77 4.20 19.02 0.00
C ALA A 77 3.90 17.51 -0.04
N GLN A 78 4.90 16.68 0.26
CA GLN A 78 4.78 15.22 0.23
C GLN A 78 3.87 14.68 1.34
N LEU A 79 3.97 15.23 2.56
CA LEU A 79 3.06 14.85 3.66
C LEU A 79 1.61 15.25 3.36
N LEU A 80 1.37 16.41 2.73
CA LEU A 80 0.02 16.82 2.35
C LEU A 80 -0.59 15.89 1.30
N GLU A 81 0.18 15.50 0.28
CA GLU A 81 -0.30 14.52 -0.72
C GLU A 81 -0.61 13.16 -0.08
N LEU A 82 0.25 12.69 0.82
CA LEU A 82 0.02 11.45 1.57
C LEU A 82 -1.31 11.49 2.33
N HIS A 83 -1.59 12.58 3.06
CA HIS A 83 -2.85 12.74 3.80
C HIS A 83 -4.06 12.87 2.88
N ARG A 84 -3.92 13.52 1.71
CA ARG A 84 -5.00 13.60 0.70
C ARG A 84 -5.34 12.22 0.17
N GLY A 85 -4.33 11.42 -0.21
CA GLY A 85 -4.52 10.04 -0.66
C GLY A 85 -5.17 9.17 0.42
N GLN A 86 -4.65 9.21 1.64
CA GLN A 86 -5.21 8.47 2.78
C GLN A 86 -6.65 8.91 3.11
N GLY A 87 -6.96 10.20 2.97
CA GLY A 87 -8.31 10.74 3.19
C GLY A 87 -9.32 10.22 2.16
N MET A 88 -8.91 10.08 0.89
CA MET A 88 -9.75 9.49 -0.16
C MET A 88 -10.05 8.01 0.14
N ASP A 89 -9.03 7.24 0.50
CA ASP A 89 -9.13 5.82 0.91
C ASP A 89 -10.11 5.64 2.08
N ILE A 90 -9.96 6.44 3.14
CA ILE A 90 -10.86 6.44 4.30
C ILE A 90 -12.29 6.83 3.91
N TYR A 91 -12.45 7.87 3.10
CA TYR A 91 -13.77 8.35 2.68
C TYR A 91 -14.53 7.28 1.91
N TRP A 92 -13.91 6.66 0.90
CA TRP A 92 -14.53 5.62 0.10
C TRP A 92 -14.95 4.42 0.95
N ARG A 93 -14.09 4.01 1.89
CA ARG A 93 -14.39 2.95 2.86
C ARG A 93 -15.60 3.27 3.73
N ASP A 94 -15.61 4.45 4.36
CA ASP A 94 -16.61 4.79 5.37
C ASP A 94 -17.94 5.22 4.75
N ALA A 95 -17.91 5.81 3.55
CA ALA A 95 -19.09 6.12 2.75
C ALA A 95 -19.61 4.92 1.94
N VAL A 96 -18.85 3.82 1.88
CA VAL A 96 -19.15 2.62 1.08
C VAL A 96 -19.35 3.00 -0.40
N VAL A 97 -18.43 3.80 -0.92
CA VAL A 97 -18.39 4.25 -2.31
C VAL A 97 -17.24 3.55 -2.99
N CYS A 98 -17.56 2.72 -3.99
CA CYS A 98 -16.57 2.03 -4.78
C CYS A 98 -15.95 3.01 -5.81
N PRO A 99 -14.63 3.28 -5.77
CA PRO A 99 -14.00 4.17 -6.74
C PRO A 99 -13.89 3.50 -8.12
N THR A 100 -13.80 4.33 -9.17
CA THR A 100 -13.32 3.85 -10.46
C THR A 100 -11.84 3.49 -10.37
N GLU A 101 -11.35 2.69 -11.32
CA GLU A 101 -9.95 2.27 -11.36
C GLU A 101 -8.99 3.46 -11.48
N GLU A 102 -9.37 4.46 -12.27
CA GLU A 102 -8.58 5.68 -12.44
C GLU A 102 -8.53 6.52 -11.17
N GLU A 103 -9.64 6.61 -10.43
CA GLU A 103 -9.67 7.27 -9.13
C GLU A 103 -8.80 6.52 -8.12
N TYR A 104 -8.88 5.19 -8.08
CA TYR A 104 -8.01 4.37 -7.24
C TYR A 104 -6.53 4.62 -7.56
N LYS A 105 -6.13 4.56 -8.84
CA LYS A 105 -4.75 4.83 -9.26
C LYS A 105 -4.30 6.23 -8.83
N ALA A 106 -5.15 7.25 -9.02
CA ALA A 106 -4.84 8.62 -8.62
C ALA A 106 -4.68 8.75 -7.09
N MET A 107 -5.50 8.07 -6.29
CA MET A 107 -5.35 8.03 -4.83
C MET A 107 -4.04 7.36 -4.43
N VAL A 108 -3.69 6.23 -5.04
CA VAL A 108 -2.45 5.50 -4.72
C VAL A 108 -1.21 6.35 -5.05
N ILE A 109 -1.22 7.06 -6.18
CA ILE A 109 -0.14 7.99 -6.52
C ILE A 109 0.04 9.05 -5.42
N LYS A 110 -1.04 9.55 -4.83
CA LYS A 110 -0.97 10.52 -3.72
C LYS A 110 -0.44 9.88 -2.43
N LYS A 111 -0.92 8.68 -2.09
CA LYS A 111 -0.59 7.95 -0.86
C LYS A 111 0.84 7.41 -0.87
N THR A 112 1.16 6.59 -1.85
CA THR A 112 2.43 5.85 -1.93
C THR A 112 3.52 6.66 -2.64
N GLY A 113 3.13 7.48 -3.62
CA GLY A 113 4.03 8.45 -4.25
C GLY A 113 4.51 9.52 -3.26
N GLY A 114 3.75 9.81 -2.20
CA GLY A 114 4.17 10.72 -1.12
C GLY A 114 5.44 10.25 -0.38
N LEU A 115 5.58 8.94 -0.10
CA LEU A 115 6.73 8.42 0.65
C LEU A 115 7.97 8.31 -0.23
N PHE A 116 7.85 7.76 -1.43
CA PHE A 116 8.95 7.71 -2.39
C PHE A 116 9.37 9.11 -2.86
N GLY A 117 8.39 9.97 -3.13
CA GLY A 117 8.59 11.36 -3.52
C GLY A 117 9.28 12.19 -2.45
N LEU A 118 9.04 11.90 -1.16
CA LEU A 118 9.79 12.52 -0.08
C LEU A 118 11.26 12.12 -0.08
N ALA A 119 11.55 10.82 -0.11
CA ALA A 119 12.92 10.32 -0.07
C ALA A 119 13.73 10.82 -1.28
N VAL A 120 13.20 10.59 -2.50
CA VAL A 120 13.89 10.98 -3.74
C VAL A 120 13.93 12.50 -3.89
N GLY A 121 12.85 13.21 -3.54
CA GLY A 121 12.81 14.66 -3.58
C GLY A 121 13.87 15.30 -2.68
N LEU A 122 14.06 14.80 -1.46
CA LEU A 122 15.13 15.24 -0.57
C LEU A 122 16.52 14.88 -1.13
N MET A 123 16.71 13.66 -1.65
CA MET A 123 17.99 13.26 -2.27
C MET A 123 18.37 14.15 -3.46
N GLN A 124 17.39 14.58 -4.28
CA GLN A 124 17.62 15.45 -5.42
C GLN A 124 18.02 16.88 -5.05
N LEU A 125 17.71 17.35 -3.83
CA LEU A 125 18.20 18.66 -3.36
C LEU A 125 19.73 18.68 -3.23
N PHE A 126 20.32 17.53 -2.87
CA PHE A 126 21.76 17.38 -2.64
C PHE A 126 22.49 16.65 -3.78
N SER A 127 21.82 16.42 -4.90
CA SER A 127 22.37 15.72 -6.06
C SER A 127 22.42 16.63 -7.28
N ASP A 128 23.45 16.49 -8.10
CA ASP A 128 23.53 17.11 -9.43
C ASP A 128 22.56 16.46 -10.44
N CYS A 129 22.03 15.27 -10.13
CA CYS A 129 21.08 14.58 -10.98
C CYS A 129 19.68 15.20 -10.90
N LYS A 130 19.29 15.93 -11.95
CA LYS A 130 17.97 16.57 -12.09
C LYS A 130 17.03 15.83 -13.05
N LYS A 131 17.25 14.52 -13.25
CA LYS A 131 16.35 13.68 -14.05
C LYS A 131 14.95 13.64 -13.40
N ASP A 132 13.93 13.49 -14.22
CA ASP A 132 12.56 13.34 -13.75
C ASP A 132 12.27 11.89 -13.37
N PHE A 133 12.27 11.60 -12.07
CA PHE A 133 11.94 10.28 -11.55
C PHE A 133 10.44 10.09 -11.32
N VAL A 134 9.61 11.13 -11.45
CA VAL A 134 8.17 11.07 -11.12
C VAL A 134 7.46 9.89 -11.79
N PRO A 135 7.65 9.59 -13.09
CA PRO A 135 7.03 8.42 -13.72
C PRO A 135 7.40 7.09 -13.04
N LEU A 136 8.68 6.92 -12.71
CA LEU A 136 9.18 5.72 -12.02
C LEU A 136 8.59 5.61 -10.60
N LEU A 137 8.55 6.72 -9.84
CA LEU A 137 8.00 6.72 -8.48
C LEU A 137 6.50 6.42 -8.48
N ASN A 138 5.76 6.92 -9.46
CA ASN A 138 4.33 6.64 -9.62
C ASN A 138 4.08 5.17 -9.96
N ALA A 139 4.86 4.61 -10.89
CA ALA A 139 4.77 3.20 -11.27
C ALA A 139 5.12 2.28 -10.08
N LEU A 140 6.19 2.60 -9.32
CA LEU A 140 6.54 1.90 -8.09
C LEU A 140 5.41 2.00 -7.06
N GLY A 141 4.89 3.21 -6.80
CA GLY A 141 3.82 3.42 -5.84
C GLY A 141 2.57 2.59 -6.13
N LEU A 142 2.16 2.55 -7.40
CA LEU A 142 1.06 1.69 -7.88
C LEU A 142 1.38 0.21 -7.71
N TYR A 143 2.56 -0.22 -8.13
CA TYR A 143 3.00 -1.60 -8.02
C TYR A 143 3.00 -2.11 -6.58
N PHE A 144 3.56 -1.33 -5.65
CA PHE A 144 3.62 -1.71 -4.23
C PHE A 144 2.23 -1.81 -3.62
N GLN A 145 1.34 -0.85 -3.87
CA GLN A 145 -0.01 -0.88 -3.30
C GLN A 145 -0.84 -2.04 -3.88
N ILE A 146 -0.86 -2.20 -5.21
CA ILE A 146 -1.64 -3.27 -5.85
C ILE A 146 -1.10 -4.65 -5.44
N ARG A 147 0.22 -4.79 -5.28
CA ARG A 147 0.84 -6.03 -4.81
C ARG A 147 0.44 -6.31 -3.35
N ASP A 148 0.44 -5.30 -2.49
CA ASP A 148 0.01 -5.45 -1.09
C ASP A 148 -1.46 -5.87 -1.01
N ASP A 149 -2.33 -5.20 -1.76
CA ASP A 149 -3.75 -5.53 -1.90
C ASP A 149 -3.95 -6.97 -2.40
N TYR A 150 -3.23 -7.37 -3.45
CA TYR A 150 -3.24 -8.74 -3.97
C TYR A 150 -2.77 -9.74 -2.91
N ALA A 151 -1.62 -9.50 -2.26
CA ALA A 151 -1.05 -10.40 -1.27
C ALA A 151 -1.96 -10.54 -0.04
N ASN A 152 -2.60 -9.45 0.40
CA ASN A 152 -3.51 -9.43 1.53
C ASN A 152 -4.77 -10.28 1.30
N LEU A 153 -5.18 -10.47 0.05
CA LEU A 153 -6.32 -11.31 -0.33
C LEU A 153 -5.89 -12.75 -0.68
N TYR A 154 -4.79 -12.89 -1.43
CA TYR A 154 -4.25 -14.18 -1.87
C TYR A 154 -3.66 -15.00 -0.72
N SER A 155 -2.94 -14.36 0.23
CA SER A 155 -2.46 -15.07 1.43
C SER A 155 -3.58 -15.59 2.32
N LYS A 156 -4.74 -14.90 2.29
CA LYS A 156 -5.95 -15.33 3.00
C LYS A 156 -6.69 -16.43 2.26
N GLU A 157 -6.56 -16.52 0.93
CA GLU A 157 -7.08 -17.62 0.12
C GLU A 157 -6.56 -18.98 0.61
N VAL A 158 -5.25 -19.10 0.86
CA VAL A 158 -4.63 -20.34 1.37
C VAL A 158 -5.22 -20.79 2.71
N VAL A 159 -5.58 -19.84 3.57
CA VAL A 159 -6.20 -20.12 4.89
C VAL A 159 -7.67 -20.50 4.76
N TYR A 160 -8.33 -20.05 3.69
CA TYR A 160 -9.78 -20.20 3.52
C TYR A 160 -10.19 -21.38 2.64
N GLN A 161 -9.29 -21.96 1.85
CA GLN A 161 -9.54 -23.15 1.03
C GLN A 161 -9.83 -24.44 1.82
N GLU A 162 -9.61 -24.49 3.14
CA GLU A 162 -9.85 -25.71 3.94
C GLU A 162 -11.32 -25.97 4.30
N ILE A 163 -12.26 -25.04 4.05
CA ILE A 163 -13.67 -25.25 4.40
C ILE A 163 -14.58 -24.51 3.41
N SER A 164 -15.27 -25.22 2.53
CA SER A 164 -16.39 -24.65 1.77
C SER A 164 -17.61 -25.59 1.74
N GLU A 165 -18.73 -25.12 2.31
CA GLU A 165 -20.07 -25.47 1.87
C GLU A 165 -20.98 -24.23 1.99
N ILE A 166 -21.38 -23.71 0.81
CA ILE A 166 -22.60 -22.99 0.44
C ILE A 166 -22.94 -21.68 1.19
N LEU A 167 -23.12 -20.57 0.43
CA LEU A 167 -24.30 -19.68 0.46
C LEU A 167 -24.22 -18.57 -0.60
N ASN A 168 -25.35 -18.22 -1.21
CA ASN A 168 -25.51 -17.11 -2.18
C ASN A 168 -25.97 -15.85 -1.45
N THR A 169 -25.37 -14.68 -1.73
CA THR A 169 -25.98 -13.45 -2.31
C THR A 169 -25.24 -12.16 -1.92
N ASP A 170 -24.99 -11.35 -2.95
CA ASP A 170 -25.10 -9.88 -3.07
C ASP A 170 -24.37 -8.88 -2.15
N GLN A 171 -24.13 -7.71 -2.76
CA GLN A 171 -23.30 -6.55 -2.40
C GLN A 171 -23.42 -5.98 -0.96
N ASP A 172 -24.31 -6.50 -0.11
CA ASP A 172 -24.53 -6.01 1.26
C ASP A 172 -23.49 -6.50 2.29
N ILE A 173 -22.64 -7.45 1.91
CA ILE A 173 -21.61 -8.02 2.79
C ILE A 173 -20.57 -6.98 3.26
N LEU A 174 -20.17 -6.06 2.38
CA LEU A 174 -19.13 -5.07 2.66
C LEU A 174 -19.58 -4.02 3.69
N ARG A 175 -20.88 -3.71 3.72
CA ARG A 175 -21.47 -2.79 4.71
C ARG A 175 -21.46 -3.35 6.13
N GLN A 176 -21.49 -4.67 6.26
CA GLN A 176 -21.66 -5.33 7.55
C GLN A 176 -20.39 -5.31 8.41
N ARG A 177 -19.23 -4.93 7.85
CA ARG A 177 -17.91 -5.01 8.53
C ARG A 177 -17.75 -6.33 9.28
N THR A 178 -18.18 -7.41 8.65
CA THR A 178 -18.37 -8.69 9.33
C THR A 178 -17.03 -9.28 9.80
N THR A 179 -17.02 -9.77 11.03
CA THR A 179 -15.91 -10.59 11.54
C THR A 179 -16.05 -12.04 11.12
N ASP A 180 -17.18 -12.42 10.53
CA ASP A 180 -17.46 -13.78 10.08
C ASP A 180 -16.49 -14.21 8.99
N ASN A 181 -15.82 -15.33 9.23
CA ASN A 181 -14.82 -15.86 8.32
C ASN A 181 -15.47 -16.45 7.08
N ASP A 182 -16.64 -17.08 7.17
CA ASP A 182 -17.30 -17.75 6.04
C ASP A 182 -17.82 -16.72 5.03
N VAL A 183 -18.29 -15.57 5.52
CA VAL A 183 -18.65 -14.45 4.65
C VAL A 183 -17.41 -13.90 3.90
N LYS A 184 -16.24 -13.86 4.55
CA LYS A 184 -14.99 -13.47 3.88
C LYS A 184 -14.55 -14.49 2.83
N LYS A 185 -14.70 -15.79 3.10
CA LYS A 185 -14.44 -16.86 2.11
C LYS A 185 -15.28 -16.67 0.87
N TYR A 186 -16.59 -16.45 1.05
CA TYR A 186 -17.52 -16.23 -0.06
C TYR A 186 -17.11 -15.03 -0.93
N CYS A 187 -16.67 -13.93 -0.33
CA CYS A 187 -16.16 -12.79 -1.08
C CYS A 187 -14.93 -13.16 -1.92
N VAL A 188 -13.97 -13.89 -1.35
CA VAL A 188 -12.76 -14.34 -2.06
C VAL A 188 -13.12 -15.29 -3.21
N GLU A 189 -14.01 -16.26 -2.99
CA GLU A 189 -14.51 -17.15 -4.05
C GLU A 189 -15.22 -16.38 -5.16
N CYS A 190 -16.01 -15.36 -4.82
CA CYS A 190 -16.64 -14.50 -5.81
C CYS A 190 -15.61 -13.75 -6.66
N LEU A 191 -14.56 -13.20 -6.05
CA LEU A 191 -13.46 -12.53 -6.77
C LEU A 191 -12.78 -13.49 -7.76
N HIS A 192 -12.54 -14.74 -7.34
CA HIS A 192 -11.94 -15.78 -8.17
C HIS A 192 -12.85 -16.16 -9.34
N ARG A 193 -14.13 -16.44 -9.10
CA ARG A 193 -15.09 -16.78 -10.16
C ARG A 193 -15.24 -15.66 -11.19
N LEU A 194 -15.08 -14.41 -10.75
CA LEU A 194 -15.11 -13.24 -11.62
C LEU A 194 -13.78 -13.00 -12.35
N GLY A 195 -12.69 -13.70 -12.03
CA GLY A 195 -11.39 -13.50 -12.66
C GLY A 195 -10.64 -12.24 -12.18
N SER A 196 -10.97 -11.74 -10.98
CA SER A 196 -10.41 -10.49 -10.45
C SER A 196 -8.93 -10.65 -10.07
N PHE A 197 -8.52 -11.84 -9.63
CA PHE A 197 -7.13 -12.14 -9.31
C PHE A 197 -6.25 -12.20 -10.57
N GLU A 198 -6.74 -12.86 -11.62
CA GLU A 198 -6.08 -12.93 -12.92
C GLU A 198 -5.90 -11.54 -13.51
N TYR A 199 -6.96 -10.72 -13.50
CA TYR A 199 -6.89 -9.34 -13.94
C TYR A 199 -5.85 -8.54 -13.14
N THR A 200 -5.86 -8.65 -11.80
CA THR A 200 -4.90 -7.95 -10.94
C THR A 200 -3.46 -8.39 -11.23
N LYS A 201 -3.25 -9.69 -11.48
CA LYS A 201 -1.96 -10.26 -11.86
C LYS A 201 -1.48 -9.73 -13.21
N GLU A 202 -2.36 -9.59 -14.20
CA GLU A 202 -2.03 -8.97 -15.49
C GLU A 202 -1.58 -7.51 -15.32
N ILE A 203 -2.28 -6.73 -14.49
CA ILE A 203 -1.89 -5.34 -14.18
C ILE A 203 -0.52 -5.30 -13.48
N LEU A 204 -0.26 -6.19 -12.52
CA LEU A 204 1.05 -6.28 -11.85
C LEU A 204 2.19 -6.62 -12.83
N ILE A 205 1.93 -7.48 -13.82
CA ILE A 205 2.88 -7.82 -14.88
C ILE A 205 3.15 -6.61 -15.79
N GLN A 206 2.12 -5.85 -16.14
CA GLN A 206 2.27 -4.63 -16.95
C GLN A 206 3.08 -3.56 -16.20
N LEU A 207 2.77 -3.34 -14.92
CA LEU A 207 3.52 -2.42 -14.06
C LEU A 207 4.97 -2.85 -13.86
N GLU A 208 5.22 -4.15 -13.65
CA GLU A 208 6.57 -4.73 -13.58
C GLU A 208 7.39 -4.38 -14.83
N ASN A 209 6.84 -4.63 -16.03
CA ASN A 209 7.52 -4.36 -17.29
C ASN A 209 7.80 -2.85 -17.45
N SER A 210 6.81 -2.01 -17.16
CA SER A 210 6.95 -0.55 -17.21
C SER A 210 8.02 -0.04 -16.24
N ILE A 211 8.12 -0.62 -15.04
CA ILE A 211 9.16 -0.28 -14.07
C ILE A 211 10.55 -0.65 -14.62
N PHE A 212 10.71 -1.84 -15.20
CA PHE A 212 12.00 -2.23 -15.79
C PHE A 212 12.40 -1.33 -16.96
N GLU A 213 11.47 -0.97 -17.84
CA GLU A 213 11.71 -0.02 -18.92
C GLU A 213 12.17 1.35 -18.37
N LEU A 214 11.45 1.89 -17.38
CA LEU A 214 11.80 3.17 -16.73
C LEU A 214 13.16 3.11 -16.02
N ILE A 215 13.54 1.97 -15.43
CA ILE A 215 14.87 1.78 -14.81
C ILE A 215 15.96 1.86 -15.88
N GLU A 216 15.78 1.15 -17.00
CA GLU A 216 16.74 1.14 -18.10
C GLU A 216 16.87 2.51 -18.76
N GLU A 217 15.76 3.23 -18.96
CA GLU A 217 15.76 4.63 -19.46
C GLU A 217 16.62 5.56 -18.59
N HIS A 218 16.70 5.29 -17.28
CA HIS A 218 17.51 6.07 -16.35
C HIS A 218 18.99 5.64 -16.30
N GLY A 219 19.38 4.61 -17.06
CA GLY A 219 20.75 4.05 -17.12
C GLY A 219 20.95 2.77 -16.32
N GLY A 220 19.87 2.13 -15.88
CA GLY A 220 19.90 0.88 -15.13
C GLY A 220 20.15 1.09 -13.62
N ASN A 221 19.58 0.20 -12.80
CA ASN A 221 19.82 0.17 -11.36
C ASN A 221 19.72 -1.28 -10.82
N PRO A 222 20.85 -2.00 -10.66
CA PRO A 222 20.84 -3.41 -10.27
C PRO A 222 20.15 -3.67 -8.93
N ILE A 223 20.23 -2.73 -7.98
CA ILE A 223 19.62 -2.86 -6.66
C ILE A 223 18.10 -2.79 -6.78
N LEU A 224 17.60 -1.78 -7.51
CA LEU A 224 16.16 -1.62 -7.72
C LEU A 224 15.60 -2.77 -8.57
N THR A 225 16.32 -3.19 -9.61
CA THR A 225 15.96 -4.36 -10.43
C THR A 225 15.88 -5.64 -9.59
N ALA A 226 16.85 -5.87 -8.71
CA ALA A 226 16.83 -7.02 -7.79
C ALA A 226 15.62 -6.96 -6.84
N LEU A 227 15.31 -5.78 -6.29
CA LEU A 227 14.13 -5.58 -5.44
C LEU A 227 12.84 -5.97 -6.16
N ILE A 228 12.62 -5.49 -7.39
CA ILE A 228 11.41 -5.84 -8.17
C ILE A 228 11.38 -7.34 -8.50
N ASN A 229 12.52 -7.94 -8.80
CA ASN A 229 12.62 -9.39 -9.04
C ASN A 229 12.28 -10.24 -7.81
N GLU A 230 12.59 -9.75 -6.60
CA GLU A 230 12.17 -10.42 -5.36
C GLU A 230 10.67 -10.24 -5.12
N LEU A 231 10.16 -9.02 -5.28
CA LEU A 231 8.76 -8.71 -5.00
C LEU A 231 7.78 -9.44 -5.93
N LYS A 232 8.17 -9.66 -7.19
CA LYS A 232 7.29 -10.31 -8.18
C LYS A 232 6.99 -11.78 -7.92
N LYS A 233 7.80 -12.45 -7.10
CA LYS A 233 7.61 -13.87 -6.75
C LYS A 233 6.20 -14.15 -6.20
N VAL A 234 5.61 -13.16 -5.51
CA VAL A 234 4.27 -13.25 -4.91
C VAL A 234 3.15 -13.56 -5.91
N TYR A 235 3.21 -13.03 -7.13
CA TYR A 235 2.16 -13.23 -8.14
C TYR A 235 2.61 -14.05 -9.35
N ARG A 236 3.92 -14.26 -9.53
CA ARG A 236 4.46 -15.12 -10.60
C ARG A 236 4.41 -16.62 -10.24
N GLY A 237 4.24 -16.96 -8.96
CA GLY A 237 4.34 -18.34 -8.46
C GLY A 237 5.80 -18.76 -8.30
N SER A 238 6.10 -19.58 -7.29
CA SER A 238 7.36 -20.30 -7.20
C SER A 238 7.48 -21.16 -8.46
N GLN A 239 8.46 -20.87 -9.31
CA GLN A 239 8.93 -21.88 -10.26
C GLN A 239 9.57 -23.04 -9.51
#